data_AF-A0A268JCP5-F1
#
_entry.id   AF-A0A268JCP5-F1
#
_cell.length_a   1.000
_cell.length_b   1.000
_cell.length_c   1.000
_cell.angle_alpha   90.00
_cell.angle_beta   90.00
_cell.angle_gamma   90.00
#
_symmetry.space_group_name_H-M   'P 1'
#
loop_
_entity.id
_entity.type
_entity.pdbx_description
1 polymer ?
#
loop_
_entity_poly.entity_id
_entity_poly.type
_entity_poly.pdbx_seq_one_letter_code
_entity_poly.pdbx_strand_id
1 'polypeptide(L)'
;MESFDDLVIQYKPMIHKIMHSLHIYKNQQEFYQTGLIALWEASQTFEERKGAFSNYAYTSIKGKMLSEMTQNNHYKEKNILPPKEDFWEGIEGQDSSLFLEKETIQTYCGGLTEKEATWVMESYINHLSIKEIAESENVTVSAVKQWKLGALRKLKVKVLN
;
A
#
# COMPACT_ATOMS: atom_id res chain seq x y z
N MET A 1 6.35 40.17 37.14
CA MET A 1 5.72 39.51 35.98
C MET A 1 6.47 38.20 35.87
N GLU A 2 5.87 37.07 36.24
CA GLU A 2 6.52 35.77 36.00
C GLU A 2 6.80 35.68 34.50
N SER A 3 8.03 35.35 34.12
CA SER A 3 8.33 35.18 32.70
C SER A 3 7.51 33.99 32.20
N PHE A 4 7.05 34.03 30.96
CA PHE A 4 6.42 32.85 30.36
C PHE A 4 7.34 31.63 30.45
N ASP A 5 8.65 31.82 30.43
CA ASP A 5 9.65 30.76 30.61
C ASP A 5 9.51 30.03 31.96
N ASP A 6 9.23 30.75 33.05
CA ASP A 6 9.04 30.16 34.38
C ASP A 6 7.77 29.31 34.41
N LEU A 7 6.71 29.80 33.75
CA LEU A 7 5.43 29.12 33.62
C LEU A 7 5.58 27.86 32.74
N VAL A 8 6.40 27.91 31.69
CA VAL A 8 6.75 26.73 30.89
C VAL A 8 7.46 25.68 31.72
N ILE A 9 8.44 26.06 32.55
CA ILE A 9 9.15 25.13 33.44
C ILE A 9 8.16 24.45 34.39
N GLN A 10 7.25 25.21 35.00
CA GLN A 10 6.27 24.71 35.96
C GLN A 10 5.26 23.74 35.31
N TYR A 11 4.76 24.04 34.11
CA TYR A 11 3.67 23.30 33.48
C TYR A 11 4.12 22.26 32.45
N LYS A 12 5.42 22.19 32.13
CA LYS A 12 5.99 21.14 31.25
C LYS A 12 5.59 19.70 31.65
N PRO A 13 5.62 19.29 32.93
CA PRO A 13 5.16 17.94 33.32
C PRO A 13 3.67 17.70 33.01
N MET A 14 2.84 18.73 33.12
CA MET A 14 1.41 18.65 32.80
C MET A 14 1.19 18.43 31.31
N ILE A 15 1.91 19.16 30.45
CA ILE A 15 1.84 19.00 29.00
C ILE A 15 2.20 17.56 28.60
N HIS A 16 3.32 17.03 29.11
CA HIS A 16 3.70 15.64 28.85
C HIS A 16 2.67 14.63 29.37
N LYS A 17 2.11 14.85 30.56
CA LYS A 17 1.06 13.98 31.11
C LYS A 17 -0.19 13.96 30.22
N ILE A 18 -0.60 15.12 29.68
CA ILE A 18 -1.72 15.21 28.75
C ILE A 18 -1.41 14.46 27.46
N MET A 19 -0.22 14.65 26.87
CA MET A 19 0.22 13.94 25.67
C MET A 19 0.19 12.42 25.86
N HIS A 20 0.69 11.94 26.99
CA HIS A 20 0.60 10.52 27.35
C HIS A 20 -0.85 10.05 27.51
N SER A 21 -1.71 10.82 28.17
CA SER A 21 -3.13 10.46 28.36
C SER A 21 -3.92 10.41 27.05
N LEU A 22 -3.53 11.22 26.07
CA LEU A 22 -4.11 11.24 24.72
C LEU A 22 -3.47 10.22 23.78
N HIS A 23 -2.54 9.39 24.27
CA HIS A 23 -1.82 8.39 23.49
C HIS A 23 -1.10 8.99 22.27
N ILE A 24 -0.47 10.16 22.43
CA ILE A 24 0.25 10.84 21.35
C ILE A 24 1.63 10.22 21.19
N TYR A 25 1.79 9.36 20.18
CA TYR A 25 3.05 8.70 19.85
C TYR A 25 3.70 9.19 18.54
N LYS A 26 2.97 9.92 17.69
CA LYS A 26 3.50 10.59 16.48
C LYS A 26 3.48 12.11 16.67
N ASN A 27 4.36 12.82 15.97
CA ASN A 27 4.43 14.28 15.96
C ASN A 27 4.51 14.89 17.37
N GLN A 28 5.30 14.27 18.25
CA GLN A 28 5.35 14.64 19.66
C GLN A 28 5.87 16.08 19.87
N GLN A 29 6.79 16.54 19.04
CA GLN A 29 7.33 17.91 19.13
C GLN A 29 6.26 18.95 18.77
N GLU A 30 5.48 18.68 17.72
CA GLU A 30 4.38 19.53 17.27
C GLU A 30 3.29 19.62 18.33
N PHE A 31 2.88 18.47 18.89
CA PHE A 31 1.89 18.46 19.98
C PHE A 31 2.40 19.14 21.24
N TYR A 32 3.69 19.00 21.57
CA TYR A 32 4.29 19.73 22.67
C TYR A 32 4.22 21.25 22.44
N GLN A 33 4.53 21.71 21.23
CA GLN A 33 4.41 23.12 20.86
C GLN A 33 2.96 23.60 20.92
N THR A 34 1.99 22.82 20.45
CA THR A 34 0.55 23.11 20.60
C THR A 34 0.17 23.27 22.07
N GLY A 35 0.74 22.46 22.96
CA GLY A 35 0.57 22.59 24.40
C GLY A 35 1.13 23.88 24.96
N LEU A 36 2.33 24.30 24.52
CA LEU A 36 2.93 25.57 24.93
C LEU A 36 2.11 26.78 24.45
N ILE A 37 1.62 26.76 23.21
CA ILE A 37 0.76 27.81 22.66
C ILE A 37 -0.54 27.90 23.48
N ALA A 38 -1.18 26.77 23.76
CA ALA A 38 -2.41 26.75 24.55
C ALA A 38 -2.18 27.24 26.00
N LEU A 39 -1.03 26.93 26.59
CA LEU A 39 -0.62 27.41 27.90
C LEU A 39 -0.42 28.94 27.89
N TRP A 40 0.24 29.47 26.86
CA TRP A 40 0.41 30.90 26.67
C TRP A 40 -0.94 31.60 26.51
N GLU A 41 -1.81 31.12 25.62
CA GLU A 41 -3.17 31.64 25.42
C GLU A 41 -3.97 31.62 26.73
N ALA A 42 -3.86 30.54 27.51
CA ALA A 42 -4.52 30.42 28.81
C ALA A 42 -3.99 31.46 29.81
N SER A 43 -2.68 31.74 29.83
CA SER A 43 -2.10 32.75 30.73
C SER A 43 -2.62 34.17 30.47
N GLN A 44 -3.01 34.46 29.21
CA GLN A 44 -3.51 35.78 28.81
C GLN A 44 -5.03 35.94 29.03
N THR A 45 -5.78 34.85 28.95
CA THR A 45 -7.26 34.86 28.93
C THR A 45 -7.89 34.40 30.25
N PHE A 46 -7.07 33.90 31.18
CA PHE A 46 -7.54 33.42 32.46
C PHE A 46 -8.11 34.55 33.34
N GLU A 47 -9.28 34.29 33.94
CA GLU A 47 -9.88 35.15 34.94
C GLU A 47 -9.84 34.45 36.30
N GLU A 48 -9.21 35.06 37.31
CA GLU A 48 -9.06 34.49 38.66
C GLU A 48 -10.40 34.09 39.30
N ARG A 49 -11.48 34.77 38.93
CA ARG A 49 -12.86 34.46 39.39
C ARG A 49 -13.36 33.09 38.94
N LYS A 50 -12.74 32.47 37.93
CA LYS A 50 -13.15 31.18 37.33
C LYS A 50 -12.49 29.96 37.98
N GLY A 51 -11.66 30.14 39.01
CA GLY A 51 -11.07 29.06 39.80
C GLY A 51 -9.54 29.04 39.75
N ALA A 52 -8.91 27.87 39.90
CA ALA A 52 -7.46 27.75 39.87
C ALA A 52 -6.91 27.72 38.43
N PHE A 53 -5.86 28.50 38.16
CA PHE A 53 -5.21 28.56 36.85
C PHE A 53 -4.81 27.18 36.32
N SER A 54 -4.29 26.29 37.17
CA SER A 54 -3.90 24.93 36.78
C SER A 54 -5.04 24.12 36.15
N ASN A 55 -6.27 24.25 36.65
CA ASN A 55 -7.42 23.53 36.09
C ASN A 55 -7.82 24.11 34.73
N TYR A 56 -7.76 25.44 34.61
CA TYR A 56 -8.03 26.14 33.36
C TYR A 56 -6.99 25.79 32.29
N ALA A 57 -5.70 25.89 32.63
CA ALA A 57 -4.58 25.51 31.77
C ALA A 57 -4.69 24.06 31.30
N TYR A 58 -4.97 23.11 32.21
CA TYR A 58 -5.17 21.70 31.84
C TYR A 58 -6.27 21.53 30.78
N THR A 59 -7.41 22.19 30.99
CA THR A 59 -8.56 22.12 30.09
C THR A 59 -8.25 22.73 28.73
N SER A 60 -7.61 23.91 28.70
CA SER A 60 -7.21 24.60 27.49
C SER A 60 -6.18 23.80 26.67
N ILE A 61 -5.13 23.29 27.31
CA ILE A 61 -4.09 22.48 26.67
C ILE A 61 -4.69 21.20 26.07
N LYS A 62 -5.46 20.46 26.87
CA LYS A 62 -6.09 19.22 26.42
C LYS A 62 -7.06 19.46 25.27
N GLY A 63 -7.86 20.54 25.35
CA GLY A 63 -8.79 20.93 24.30
C GLY A 63 -8.09 21.23 22.98
N LYS A 64 -7.03 22.06 23.01
CA LYS A 64 -6.28 22.43 21.81
C LYS A 64 -5.62 21.21 21.15
N MET A 65 -5.04 20.30 21.93
CA MET A 65 -4.48 19.05 21.41
C MET A 65 -5.55 18.15 20.76
N LEU A 66 -6.74 18.03 21.35
CA LEU A 66 -7.85 17.27 20.76
C LEU A 66 -8.32 17.87 19.43
N SER A 67 -8.42 19.21 19.35
CA SER A 67 -8.73 19.91 18.10
C SER A 67 -7.70 19.62 17.01
N GLU A 68 -6.41 19.70 17.35
CA GLU A 68 -5.29 19.39 16.45
C GLU A 68 -5.34 17.93 15.97
N MET A 69 -5.64 16.97 16.85
CA MET A 69 -5.84 15.56 16.46
C MET A 69 -7.01 15.39 15.48
N THR A 70 -8.12 16.09 15.72
CA THR A 70 -9.31 16.03 14.86
C THR A 70 -9.01 16.58 13.48
N GLN A 71 -8.32 17.72 13.42
CA GLN A 71 -7.90 18.35 12.17
C GLN A 71 -6.92 17.46 11.39
N ASN A 72 -5.92 16.88 12.07
CA ASN A 72 -4.96 15.97 11.44
C ASN A 72 -5.62 14.69 10.90
N ASN A 73 -6.60 14.12 11.60
CA ASN A 73 -7.34 12.96 11.10
C ASN A 73 -8.14 13.31 9.85
N HIS A 74 -8.86 14.44 9.86
CA HIS A 74 -9.62 14.90 8.70
C HIS A 74 -8.71 15.21 7.49
N TYR A 75 -7.51 15.77 7.70
CA TYR A 75 -6.54 15.93 6.61
C TYR A 75 -6.06 14.59 6.06
N LYS A 76 -5.79 13.60 6.92
CA LYS A 76 -5.39 12.27 6.46
C LYS A 76 -6.50 11.60 5.65
N GLU A 77 -7.75 11.67 6.08
CA GLU A 77 -8.88 11.11 5.32
C GLU A 77 -9.06 11.76 3.95
N LYS A 78 -8.81 13.06 3.82
CA LYS A 78 -8.97 13.79 2.54
C LYS A 78 -7.76 13.72 1.61
N ASN A 79 -6.55 13.71 2.17
CA ASN A 79 -5.31 13.84 1.39
C ASN A 79 -4.51 12.53 1.30
N ILE A 80 -4.70 11.61 2.24
CA ILE A 80 -4.17 10.25 2.17
C ILE A 80 -5.36 9.37 1.81
N LEU A 81 -5.65 9.28 0.52
CA LEU A 81 -6.25 8.05 0.02
C LEU A 81 -5.31 6.94 0.52
N PRO A 82 -5.73 6.01 1.42
CA PRO A 82 -5.09 4.71 1.36
C PRO A 82 -5.16 4.32 -0.12
N PRO A 83 -4.12 3.69 -0.70
CA PRO A 83 -4.37 2.96 -1.92
C PRO A 83 -5.46 1.98 -1.53
N LYS A 84 -6.72 2.30 -1.85
CA LYS A 84 -7.77 1.32 -1.92
C LYS A 84 -7.20 0.24 -2.83
N GLU A 85 -7.54 -1.01 -2.62
CA GLU A 85 -7.21 -2.05 -3.59
C GLU A 85 -7.53 -1.59 -5.03
N ASP A 86 -8.58 -0.77 -5.21
CA ASP A 86 -8.97 -0.03 -6.41
C ASP A 86 -7.84 0.79 -7.10
N PHE A 87 -6.82 1.27 -6.37
CA PHE A 87 -5.69 2.01 -6.96
C PHE A 87 -4.80 1.09 -7.81
N TRP A 88 -4.71 -0.19 -7.46
CA TRP A 88 -4.05 -1.20 -8.27
C TRP A 88 -4.96 -1.77 -9.36
N GLU A 89 -6.29 -1.75 -9.17
CA GLU A 89 -7.26 -2.16 -10.20
C GLU A 89 -7.24 -1.25 -11.44
N GLY A 90 -6.82 0.02 -11.28
CA GLY A 90 -6.70 0.98 -12.39
C GLY A 90 -5.42 0.84 -13.23
N ILE A 91 -4.46 0.00 -12.82
CA ILE A 91 -3.44 -0.51 -13.72
C ILE A 91 -4.02 -1.78 -14.35
N GLU A 92 -5.12 -1.63 -15.09
CA GLU A 92 -5.33 -2.52 -16.22
C GLU A 92 -4.03 -2.41 -17.02
N GLY A 93 -3.25 -3.49 -17.01
CA GLY A 93 -2.06 -3.58 -17.84
C GLY A 93 -2.47 -3.09 -19.22
N GLN A 94 -1.61 -2.32 -19.87
CA GLN A 94 -1.71 -2.17 -21.32
C GLN A 94 -1.50 -3.58 -21.91
N ASP A 95 -2.55 -4.41 -21.87
CA ASP A 95 -2.67 -5.73 -22.47
C ASP A 95 -2.91 -5.57 -23.98
N SER A 96 -2.30 -4.52 -24.55
CA SER A 96 -2.23 -4.31 -25.98
C SER A 96 -1.47 -5.46 -26.67
N SER A 97 -0.76 -6.33 -25.92
CA SER A 97 -0.03 -7.48 -26.47
C SER A 97 -0.84 -8.78 -26.59
N LEU A 98 -2.06 -8.89 -26.05
CA LEU A 98 -2.82 -10.15 -26.08
C LEU A 98 -3.79 -10.28 -27.26
N PHE A 99 -3.94 -9.23 -28.09
CA PHE A 99 -4.75 -9.35 -29.30
C PHE A 99 -4.05 -10.33 -30.26
N LEU A 100 -4.72 -11.45 -30.58
CA LEU A 100 -4.23 -12.51 -31.48
C LEU A 100 -3.07 -13.38 -30.94
N GLU A 101 -2.98 -13.59 -29.62
CA GLU A 101 -1.94 -14.45 -29.02
C GLU A 101 -1.94 -15.87 -29.64
N LYS A 102 -3.13 -16.44 -29.86
CA LYS A 102 -3.30 -17.76 -30.47
C LYS A 102 -2.78 -17.80 -31.90
N GLU A 103 -3.15 -16.83 -32.72
CA GLU A 103 -2.76 -16.73 -34.13
C GLU A 103 -1.25 -16.45 -34.27
N THR A 104 -0.70 -15.67 -33.34
CA THR A 104 0.73 -15.41 -33.24
C THR A 104 1.49 -16.71 -32.96
N ILE A 105 1.06 -17.48 -31.96
CA ILE A 105 1.68 -18.78 -31.62
C ILE A 105 1.52 -19.78 -32.77
N GLN A 106 0.35 -19.83 -33.43
CA GLN A 106 0.12 -20.70 -34.59
C GLN A 106 1.08 -20.41 -35.75
N THR A 107 1.49 -19.16 -35.95
CA THR A 107 2.47 -18.80 -36.99
C THR A 107 3.82 -19.48 -36.74
N TYR A 108 4.26 -19.54 -35.48
CA TYR A 108 5.49 -20.25 -35.10
C TYR A 108 5.37 -21.76 -35.23
N CYS A 109 4.14 -22.30 -35.18
CA CYS A 109 3.85 -23.72 -35.37
C CYS A 109 4.09 -24.24 -36.81
N GLY A 110 4.26 -23.36 -37.80
CA GLY A 110 4.60 -23.80 -39.16
C GLY A 110 5.88 -24.65 -39.17
N GLY A 111 5.89 -25.83 -39.80
CA GLY A 111 7.08 -26.70 -39.87
C GLY A 111 7.35 -27.57 -38.62
N LEU A 112 6.54 -27.46 -37.58
CA LEU A 112 6.45 -28.50 -36.56
C LEU A 112 5.62 -29.68 -37.08
N THR A 113 5.85 -30.88 -36.51
CA THR A 113 4.93 -31.99 -36.75
C THR A 113 3.62 -31.72 -36.03
N GLU A 114 2.53 -32.36 -36.46
CA GLU A 114 1.21 -32.21 -35.85
C GLU A 114 1.26 -32.39 -34.32
N LYS A 115 1.94 -33.44 -33.85
CA LYS A 115 2.09 -33.73 -32.42
C LYS A 115 2.95 -32.74 -31.66
N GLU A 116 3.97 -32.18 -32.30
CA GLU A 116 4.77 -31.10 -31.70
C GLU A 116 3.97 -29.80 -31.61
N ALA A 117 3.18 -29.47 -32.63
CA ALA A 117 2.29 -28.31 -32.62
C ALA A 117 1.17 -28.46 -31.58
N THR A 118 0.57 -29.66 -31.45
CA THR A 118 -0.38 -29.99 -30.38
C THR A 118 0.24 -29.69 -29.02
N TRP A 119 1.47 -30.14 -28.75
CA TRP A 119 2.12 -29.83 -27.48
C TRP A 119 2.27 -28.32 -27.23
N VAL A 120 2.66 -27.54 -28.24
CA VAL A 120 2.81 -26.08 -28.10
C VAL A 120 1.47 -25.41 -27.78
N MET A 121 0.42 -25.75 -28.52
CA MET A 121 -0.91 -25.16 -28.30
C MET A 121 -1.48 -25.53 -26.93
N GLU A 122 -1.46 -26.82 -26.57
CA GLU A 122 -2.04 -27.29 -25.31
C GLU A 122 -1.28 -26.77 -24.09
N SER A 123 0.04 -26.60 -24.18
CA SER A 123 0.84 -26.11 -23.05
C SER A 123 0.82 -24.60 -22.87
N TYR A 124 0.81 -23.83 -23.97
CA TYR A 124 0.91 -22.36 -23.90
C TYR A 124 -0.44 -21.64 -23.99
N ILE A 125 -1.44 -22.19 -24.70
CA ILE A 125 -2.79 -21.61 -24.78
C ILE A 125 -3.72 -22.20 -23.73
N ASN A 126 -3.72 -23.52 -23.58
CA ASN A 126 -4.64 -24.21 -22.66
C ASN A 126 -4.01 -24.48 -21.28
N HIS A 127 -2.75 -24.10 -21.07
CA HIS A 127 -1.99 -24.24 -19.82
C HIS A 127 -1.96 -25.66 -19.24
N LEU A 128 -2.07 -26.69 -20.10
CA LEU A 128 -2.08 -28.08 -19.66
C LEU A 128 -0.67 -28.56 -19.31
N SER A 129 -0.60 -29.36 -18.24
CA SER A 129 0.62 -30.06 -17.85
C SER A 129 0.90 -31.23 -18.80
N ILE A 130 2.16 -31.70 -18.79
CA ILE A 130 2.59 -32.86 -19.59
C ILE A 130 1.76 -34.12 -19.28
N LYS A 131 1.24 -34.25 -18.05
CA LYS A 131 0.38 -35.38 -17.66
C LYS A 131 -1.02 -35.24 -18.24
N GLU A 132 -1.61 -34.05 -18.15
CA GLU A 132 -2.94 -33.76 -18.70
C GLU A 132 -2.96 -33.89 -20.22
N ILE A 133 -1.89 -33.45 -20.91
CA ILE A 133 -1.74 -33.65 -22.36
C ILE A 133 -1.62 -35.14 -22.70
N ALA A 134 -0.90 -35.92 -21.87
CA ALA A 134 -0.76 -37.36 -22.10
C ALA A 134 -2.11 -38.08 -21.93
N GLU A 135 -2.91 -37.66 -20.95
CA GLU A 135 -4.25 -38.18 -20.71
C GLU A 135 -5.24 -37.76 -21.81
N SER A 136 -5.21 -36.50 -22.26
CA SER A 136 -6.12 -36.00 -23.30
C SER A 136 -5.85 -36.60 -24.68
N GLU A 137 -4.57 -36.77 -25.03
CA GLU A 137 -4.14 -37.37 -26.30
C GLU A 137 -4.05 -38.91 -26.24
N ASN A 138 -4.34 -39.51 -25.08
CA ASN A 138 -4.24 -40.94 -24.83
C ASN A 138 -2.86 -41.53 -25.21
N VAL A 139 -1.80 -40.84 -24.80
CA VAL A 139 -0.40 -41.22 -25.04
C VAL A 139 0.39 -41.33 -23.74
N THR A 140 1.62 -41.83 -23.81
CA THR A 140 2.50 -41.86 -22.64
C THR A 140 3.11 -40.49 -22.36
N VAL A 141 3.37 -40.19 -21.08
CA VAL A 141 4.11 -39.00 -20.64
C VAL A 141 5.48 -38.86 -21.36
N SER A 142 6.10 -40.00 -21.70
CA SER A 142 7.37 -40.02 -22.46
C SER A 142 7.20 -39.49 -23.88
N ALA A 143 6.09 -39.82 -24.56
CA ALA A 143 5.77 -39.32 -25.89
C ALA A 143 5.59 -37.79 -25.89
N VAL A 144 4.84 -37.25 -24.92
CA VAL A 144 4.66 -35.80 -24.78
C VAL A 144 5.99 -35.08 -24.48
N LYS A 145 6.87 -35.69 -23.69
CA LYS A 145 8.25 -35.17 -23.47
C LYS A 145 9.07 -35.13 -24.77
N GLN A 146 8.91 -36.13 -25.64
CA GLN A 146 9.56 -36.13 -26.96
C GLN A 146 9.00 -35.03 -27.87
N TRP A 147 7.68 -34.82 -27.88
CA TRP A 147 7.05 -33.72 -28.62
C TRP A 147 7.57 -32.36 -28.16
N LYS A 148 7.66 -32.14 -26.84
CA LYS A 148 8.28 -30.95 -26.25
C LYS A 148 9.71 -30.72 -26.73
N LEU A 149 10.56 -31.74 -26.67
CA LEU A 149 11.96 -31.63 -27.08
C LEU A 149 12.10 -31.32 -28.58
N GLY A 150 11.31 -31.99 -29.43
CA GLY A 150 11.25 -31.73 -30.86
C GLY A 150 10.80 -30.32 -31.17
N ALA A 151 9.73 -29.87 -30.51
CA ALA A 151 9.17 -28.53 -30.68
C ALA A 151 10.14 -27.44 -30.29
N LEU A 152 10.73 -27.51 -29.09
CA LEU A 152 11.69 -26.51 -28.61
C LEU A 152 12.93 -26.43 -29.49
N ARG A 153 13.41 -27.57 -30.02
CA ARG A 153 14.56 -27.58 -30.95
C ARG A 153 14.25 -26.78 -32.22
N LYS A 154 13.08 -26.98 -32.81
CA LYS A 154 12.67 -26.32 -34.07
C LYS A 154 12.33 -24.84 -33.85
N LEU A 155 11.62 -24.52 -32.76
CA LEU A 155 11.25 -23.15 -32.41
C LEU A 155 12.50 -22.29 -32.12
N LYS A 156 13.51 -22.83 -31.42
CA LYS A 156 14.77 -22.11 -31.16
C LYS A 156 15.50 -21.71 -32.44
N VAL A 157 15.53 -22.57 -33.45
CA VAL A 157 16.16 -22.25 -34.74
C VAL A 157 15.41 -21.13 -35.47
N LYS A 158 14.08 -21.09 -35.34
CA LYS A 158 13.24 -20.08 -36.00
C LYS A 158 13.27 -18.71 -35.35
N VAL A 159 13.51 -18.62 -34.05
CA VAL A 159 13.55 -17.34 -33.31
C VAL A 159 14.94 -16.69 -33.40
N LEU A 160 15.99 -17.46 -33.72
CA LEU A 160 17.38 -16.99 -33.82
C LEU A 160 17.81 -16.61 -35.25
N ASN A 161 16.93 -16.79 -36.24
CA ASN A 161 17.10 -16.34 -37.63
C ASN A 161 16.13 -15.18 -37.90
#